data_AF-A0A955WYM1-F1
#
_entry.id   AF-A0A955WYM1-F1
#
_cell.length_a   1.000
_cell.length_b   1.000
_cell.length_c   1.000
_cell.angle_alpha   90.00
_cell.angle_beta   90.00
_cell.angle_gamma   90.00
#
_symmetry.space_group_name_H-M   'P 1'
#
loop_
_entity.id
_entity.type
_entity.pdbx_description
1 polymer ?
#
loop_
_entity_poly.entity_id
_entity_poly.type
_entity_poly.pdbx_seq_one_letter_code
_entity_poly.pdbx_strand_id
1 'polypeptide(L)' 'QLHAYPGVMHAFTNPQANDPAFGTVYDADADRRSWAAMRHFLAEVLRPAL' A
#
# COMPACT_ATOMS: atom_id res chain seq x y z
N GLN A 1 -8.26 -10.75 -1.93
CA GLN A 1 -7.34 -10.27 -2.98
C GLN A 1 -5.92 -10.33 -2.44
N LEU A 2 -4.91 -10.56 -3.28
CA LEU A 2 -3.50 -10.49 -2.89
C LEU A 2 -2.81 -9.46 -3.80
N HIS A 3 -2.16 -8.47 -3.20
CA HIS A 3 -1.38 -7.46 -3.91
C HIS A 3 0.08 -7.61 -3.51
N ALA A 4 0.97 -7.79 -4.48
CA ALA A 4 2.40 -7.84 -4.27
C ALA A 4 3.07 -6.67 -5.01
N TYR A 5 4.02 -6.01 -4.35
CA TYR A 5 4.80 -4.92 -4.91
C TYR A 5 6.29 -5.31 -4.90
N PRO A 6 6.80 -5.93 -5.99
CA PRO A 6 8.20 -6.35 -6.06
C PRO A 6 9.16 -5.17 -5.90
N GLY A 7 10.24 -5.36 -5.14
CA GLY A 7 11.26 -4.32 -4.90
C GLY A 7 10.91 -3.31 -3.80
N VAL A 8 9.72 -3.42 -3.20
CA VAL A 8 9.26 -2.52 -2.13
C VAL A 8 9.65 -3.06 -0.75
N MET A 9 10.14 -2.18 0.13
CA MET A 9 10.59 -2.52 1.47
C MET A 9 9.48 -2.34 2.54
N HIS A 10 9.76 -2.66 3.81
CA HIS A 10 8.81 -2.37 4.88
C HIS A 10 8.59 -0.85 5.03
N ALA A 11 7.47 -0.47 5.64
CA ALA A 11 7.09 0.93 5.87
C ALA A 11 7.00 1.78 4.59
N PHE A 12 6.74 1.17 3.43
CA PHE A 12 6.66 1.87 2.14
C PHE A 12 5.57 2.95 2.04
N THR A 13 4.61 2.97 2.97
CA THR A 13 3.56 3.99 3.08
C THR A 13 3.93 5.17 4.00
N ASN A 14 5.10 5.13 4.64
CA ASN A 14 5.58 6.21 5.50
C ASN A 14 6.59 7.08 4.74
N PRO A 15 6.27 8.33 4.36
CA PRO A 15 7.18 9.23 3.64
C PRO A 15 8.50 9.55 4.35
N GLN A 16 8.58 9.30 5.66
CA GLN A 16 9.80 9.51 6.46
C GLN A 16 10.70 8.27 6.54
N ALA A 17 10.28 7.11 6.00
CA ALA A 17 11.08 5.90 6.01
C ALA A 17 12.22 5.98 4.97
N ASN A 18 13.46 5.94 5.43
CA ASN A 18 14.66 5.95 4.59
C ASN A 18 15.84 5.27 5.29
N ASP A 19 15.62 4.08 5.83
CA ASP A 19 16.66 3.23 6.41
C ASP A 19 16.72 1.88 5.66
N PRO A 20 17.48 1.80 4.55
CA PRO A 20 17.64 0.57 3.79
C PRO A 20 18.34 -0.55 4.57
N ALA A 21 19.19 -0.22 5.55
CA ALA A 21 19.90 -1.22 6.36
C ALA A 21 18.95 -1.92 7.34
N PHE A 22 17.96 -1.18 7.86
CA PHE A 22 16.86 -1.72 8.66
C PHE A 22 15.71 -2.28 7.80
N GLY A 23 15.74 -2.06 6.49
CA GLY A 23 14.74 -2.56 5.54
C GLY A 23 13.45 -1.75 5.50
N THR A 24 13.50 -0.45 5.84
CA THR A 24 12.34 0.46 5.83
C THR A 24 12.58 1.64 4.89
N VAL A 25 11.87 1.67 3.76
CA VAL A 25 12.06 2.71 2.73
C VAL A 25 10.72 3.07 2.13
N TYR A 26 10.43 4.38 2.06
CA TYR A 26 9.25 4.92 1.39
C TYR A 26 9.26 4.59 -0.10
N ASP A 27 8.11 4.17 -0.63
CA ASP A 27 7.90 4.01 -2.07
C ASP A 27 6.56 4.65 -2.46
N ALA A 28 6.64 5.80 -3.12
CA ALA A 28 5.48 6.62 -3.49
C ALA A 28 4.52 5.90 -4.46
N ASP A 29 5.03 4.97 -5.26
CA ASP A 29 4.24 4.20 -6.21
C ASP A 29 3.48 3.08 -5.51
N ALA A 30 4.14 2.35 -4.62
CA ALA A 30 3.53 1.30 -3.82
C ALA A 30 2.48 1.86 -2.85
N ASP A 31 2.77 3.00 -2.20
CA ASP A 31 1.85 3.73 -1.35
C ASP A 31 0.55 4.05 -2.10
N ARG A 32 0.65 4.80 -3.20
CA ARG A 32 -0.50 5.17 -4.04
C ARG A 32 -1.30 3.97 -4.54
N ARG A 33 -0.62 2.91 -5.01
CA ARG A 33 -1.28 1.70 -5.52
C ARG A 33 -1.98 0.92 -4.42
N SER A 34 -1.35 0.78 -3.25
CA SER A 34 -1.94 0.10 -2.10
C SER A 34 -3.17 0.82 -1.56
N TRP A 35 -3.14 2.17 -1.53
CA TRP A 35 -4.27 2.98 -1.10
C TRP A 35 -5.46 2.85 -2.05
N ALA A 36 -5.20 2.88 -3.36
CA ALA A 36 -6.24 2.67 -4.36
C ALA A 36 -6.87 1.27 -4.26
N ALA A 37 -6.04 0.22 -4.10
CA ALA A 37 -6.51 -1.15 -3.93
C ALA A 37 -7.38 -1.31 -2.68
N MET A 38 -6.94 -0.77 -1.54
CA MET A 38 -7.72 -0.75 -0.30
C MET A 38 -9.07 -0.06 -0.49
N ARG A 39 -9.08 1.13 -1.09
CA ARG A 39 -10.32 1.88 -1.37
C ARG A 39 -11.27 1.10 -2.28
N HIS A 40 -10.77 0.44 -3.32
CA HIS A 40 -11.59 -0.37 -4.21
C HIS A 40 -12.20 -1.56 -3.48
N PHE A 41 -11.42 -2.26 -2.66
CA PHE A 41 -11.92 -3.37 -1.86
C PHE A 41 -13.02 -2.93 -0.89
N LEU A 42 -12.80 -1.83 -0.14
CA LEU A 42 -13.81 -1.30 0.77
C LEU A 42 -15.07 -0.87 0.02
N ALA A 43 -14.91 -0.21 -1.13
CA ALA A 43 -16.01 0.15 -2.01
C ALA A 43 -16.66 -1.06 -2.69
N GLU A 44 -16.07 -2.25 -2.69
CA GLU A 44 -16.71 -3.48 -3.19
C GLU A 44 -17.61 -4.07 -2.11
N VAL A 45 -17.08 -4.19 -0.88
CA VAL A 45 -17.69 -4.97 0.21
C VAL A 45 -18.63 -4.17 1.11
N LEU A 46 -18.49 -2.84 1.17
CA LEU A 46 -19.33 -1.98 2.02
C LEU A 46 -20.47 -1.32 1.25
N ARG A 47 -20.69 -1.68 -0.03
CA ARG A 47 -21.81 -1.13 -0.80
C ARG A 47 -23.13 -1.61 -0.17
N PRO A 48 -24.08 -0.70 0.09
CA PRO A 48 -25.42 -1.12 0.47
C PRO A 48 -26.03 -1.96 -0.66
N ALA A 49 -26.62 -3.10 -0.31
CA ALA A 49 -27.55 -3.78 -1.22
C ALA A 49 -28.81 -2.89 -1.34
N LEU A 50 -29.26 -2.67 -2.58
CA LEU A 50 -30.53 -2.01 -2.86
C LEU A 50 -31.71 -2.84 -2.36
#